data_AF-A0A8J4EVM8-F1
#
_entry.id   AF-A0A8J4EVM8-F1
#
_cell.length_a   1.000
_cell.length_b   1.000
_cell.length_c   1.000
_cell.angle_alpha   90.00
_cell.angle_beta   90.00
_cell.angle_gamma   90.00
#
_symmetry.space_group_name_H-M   'P 1'
#
loop_
_entity.id
_entity.type
_entity.pdbx_description
1 polymer ?
#
loop_
_entity_poly.entity_id
_entity_poly.type
_entity_poly.pdbx_seq_one_letter_code
_entity_poly.pdbx_strand_id
1 'polypeptide(L)'
;MRMMMHLESSFGAALPDVAFVLTTSDTPRYVSPLLVNSTSPRSELRSYEPGFVPGPYPVCGIGKSDFFPDLLLVPNFHFHMKLYDQTFLATIPEFNKIAWRDRKPVLFGRFSRYRTNRVSEDIFTYKAGAKGRRICFNGNRTCPLRDYFINKIVPKDPTRMDVSFIGRVSMMRHSHYKYLAHLDGQGISSRLEQLLSLGSLVFKEASGYYAYYYRSLLQHRVNLVEFWRDDEVDGPEDVLRELDWAEANDEEAARVAAEGQRIAATYLTGNGRTCYWYRNQLRHTCRLMHGLRSVLSYTPLLSQWPEAQPLRLVVEQKLLETPGGKEVYDAPWAP
;
A
#
# COMPACT_ATOMS: atom_id res chain seq x y z
N MET A 1 13.26 -0.62 10.48
CA MET A 1 14.52 -1.03 11.14
C MET A 1 14.94 -2.44 10.75
N ARG A 2 14.19 -3.50 11.08
CA ARG A 2 14.57 -4.90 10.73
C ARG A 2 14.89 -5.13 9.24
N MET A 3 14.12 -4.53 8.34
CA MET A 3 14.42 -4.60 6.90
C MET A 3 15.83 -4.06 6.56
N MET A 4 16.25 -2.95 7.19
CA MET A 4 17.58 -2.39 6.95
C MET A 4 18.67 -3.29 7.52
N MET A 5 18.45 -3.91 8.69
CA MET A 5 19.37 -4.91 9.23
C MET A 5 19.49 -6.15 8.33
N HIS A 6 18.38 -6.59 7.74
CA HIS A 6 18.41 -7.68 6.77
C HIS A 6 19.22 -7.32 5.52
N LEU A 7 19.05 -6.10 4.98
CA LEU A 7 19.85 -5.65 3.85
C LEU A 7 21.34 -5.66 4.22
N GLU A 8 21.69 -5.13 5.40
CA GLU A 8 23.06 -5.12 5.91
C GLU A 8 23.62 -6.54 6.06
N SER A 9 22.86 -7.47 6.65
CA SER A 9 23.30 -8.85 6.83
C SER A 9 23.41 -9.62 5.51
N SER A 10 22.56 -9.32 4.53
CA SER A 10 22.51 -10.02 3.25
C SER A 10 23.53 -9.53 2.25
N PHE A 11 23.85 -8.24 2.30
CA PHE A 11 24.64 -7.58 1.25
C PHE A 11 25.91 -6.91 1.77
N GLY A 12 26.01 -6.62 3.07
CA GLY A 12 27.21 -6.07 3.70
C GLY A 12 27.80 -4.90 2.93
N ALA A 13 29.07 -5.01 2.57
CA ALA A 13 29.82 -3.99 1.84
C ALA A 13 29.31 -3.68 0.42
N ALA A 14 28.40 -4.49 -0.14
CA ALA A 14 27.76 -4.20 -1.42
C ALA A 14 26.68 -3.12 -1.30
N LEU A 15 26.20 -2.81 -0.09
CA LEU A 15 25.30 -1.68 0.13
C LEU A 15 26.04 -0.34 -0.07
N PRO A 16 25.42 0.60 -0.80
CA PRO A 16 25.98 1.93 -0.94
C PRO A 16 25.76 2.78 0.32
N ASP A 17 26.70 3.68 0.60
CA ASP A 17 26.48 4.75 1.57
C ASP A 17 25.40 5.72 1.04
N VAL A 18 24.26 5.77 1.73
CA VAL A 18 23.13 6.63 1.38
C VAL A 18 22.48 7.22 2.64
N ALA A 19 21.95 8.43 2.51
CA ALA A 19 21.17 9.10 3.57
C ALA A 19 19.79 9.46 3.04
N PHE A 20 18.75 9.11 3.80
CA PHE A 20 17.35 9.40 3.47
C PHE A 20 16.53 9.52 4.76
N VAL A 21 15.39 10.22 4.67
CA VAL A 21 14.43 10.33 5.77
C VAL A 21 13.32 9.31 5.54
N LEU A 22 13.09 8.41 6.49
CA LEU A 22 11.97 7.47 6.44
C LEU A 22 10.81 7.99 7.30
N THR A 23 9.68 8.35 6.69
CA THR A 23 8.47 8.68 7.43
C THR A 23 7.63 7.42 7.67
N THR A 24 7.05 7.34 8.87
CA THR A 24 6.11 6.30 9.29
C THR A 24 4.66 6.77 9.27
N SER A 25 4.40 7.99 8.78
CA SER A 25 3.04 8.53 8.68
C SER A 25 2.20 7.75 7.67
N ASP A 26 0.93 7.52 7.99
CA ASP A 26 -0.03 6.88 7.08
C ASP A 26 -0.32 7.72 5.83
N THR A 27 -0.16 9.04 5.94
CA THR A 27 -0.37 9.98 4.84
C THR A 27 0.91 10.73 4.50
N PRO A 28 1.17 10.99 3.22
CA PRO A 28 2.27 11.86 2.83
C PRO A 28 2.05 13.27 3.40
N ARG A 29 3.07 13.81 4.08
CA ARG A 29 3.07 15.17 4.65
C ARG A 29 4.21 16.04 4.14
N TYR A 30 5.22 15.41 3.55
CA TYR A 30 6.48 16.05 3.23
C TYR A 30 6.71 16.01 1.73
N VAL A 31 7.18 17.13 1.20
CA VAL A 31 7.77 17.24 -0.12
C VAL A 31 9.26 17.43 0.09
N SER A 32 10.10 16.68 -0.64
CA SER A 32 11.55 16.94 -0.61
C SER A 32 11.81 18.31 -1.26
N PRO A 33 12.70 19.15 -0.72
CA PRO A 33 13.04 20.44 -1.32
C PRO A 33 13.83 20.28 -2.63
N LEU A 34 14.38 19.08 -2.89
CA LEU A 34 15.12 18.75 -4.08
C LEU A 34 14.31 17.70 -4.87
N LEU A 35 13.95 18.05 -6.09
CA LEU A 35 13.40 17.12 -7.06
C LEU A 35 14.42 16.00 -7.26
N VAL A 36 14.18 14.83 -6.68
CA VAL A 36 15.00 13.63 -6.90
C VAL A 36 14.78 13.10 -8.32
N ASN A 37 13.81 13.66 -9.05
CA ASN A 37 13.46 13.29 -10.41
C ASN A 37 13.38 14.53 -11.30
N SER A 38 14.28 14.66 -12.27
CA SER A 38 14.35 15.81 -13.20
C SER A 38 13.18 15.87 -14.20
N THR A 39 12.26 14.89 -14.19
CA THR A 39 11.06 14.86 -15.04
C THR A 39 9.76 15.10 -14.27
N SER A 40 9.80 15.25 -12.95
CA SER A 40 8.61 15.58 -12.16
C SER A 40 8.34 17.09 -12.20
N PRO A 41 7.08 17.55 -12.29
CA PRO A 41 6.74 18.96 -12.14
C PRO A 41 7.28 19.49 -10.81
N ARG A 42 7.79 20.74 -10.80
CA ARG A 42 8.19 21.42 -9.55
C ARG A 42 6.99 21.44 -8.60
N SER A 43 7.14 20.89 -7.41
CA SER A 43 6.15 21.05 -6.35
C SER A 43 6.05 22.52 -5.96
N GLU A 44 4.84 23.08 -6.00
CA GLU A 44 4.57 24.48 -5.63
C GLU A 44 4.43 24.69 -4.11
N LEU A 45 4.49 23.62 -3.31
CA LEU A 45 4.28 23.69 -1.86
C LEU A 45 5.51 24.25 -1.14
N ARG A 46 5.30 25.42 -0.50
CA ARG A 46 6.25 26.05 0.43
C ARG A 46 5.86 25.89 1.91
N SER A 47 4.85 25.07 2.25
CA SER A 47 4.46 24.87 3.66
C SER A 47 5.15 23.64 4.24
N TYR A 48 6.22 23.87 4.99
CA TYR A 48 6.86 22.86 5.82
C TYR A 48 6.25 22.89 7.23
N GLU A 49 6.11 21.74 7.90
CA GLU A 49 5.70 21.73 9.32
C GLU A 49 6.69 22.60 10.14
N PRO A 50 6.22 23.39 11.13
CA PRO A 50 7.10 24.21 11.96
C PRO A 50 8.20 23.37 12.59
N GLY A 51 9.47 23.69 12.29
CA GLY A 51 10.65 22.98 12.79
C GLY A 51 11.23 21.93 11.82
N PHE A 52 10.55 21.60 10.71
CA PHE A 52 11.16 20.79 9.66
C PHE A 52 12.02 21.67 8.77
N VAL A 53 13.34 21.61 8.96
CA VAL A 53 14.30 22.18 8.00
C VAL A 53 14.48 21.14 6.89
N PRO A 54 14.07 21.44 5.64
CA PRO A 54 14.24 20.51 4.54
C PRO A 54 15.74 20.29 4.29
N GLY A 55 16.28 19.17 4.79
CA GLY A 55 17.64 18.75 4.47
C GLY A 55 17.75 18.32 3.00
N PRO A 56 18.95 18.13 2.45
CA PRO A 56 19.15 17.66 1.07
C PRO A 56 18.71 16.21 0.86
N TYR A 57 18.06 15.58 1.83
CA TYR A 57 17.78 14.15 1.85
C TYR A 57 16.40 13.85 1.23
N PRO A 58 16.31 12.79 0.42
CA PRO A 58 15.02 12.31 -0.07
C PRO A 58 14.18 11.78 1.09
N VAL A 59 12.87 12.01 1.03
CA VAL A 59 11.91 11.47 2.00
C VAL A 59 11.26 10.22 1.40
N CYS A 60 11.24 9.15 2.19
CA CYS A 60 10.66 7.85 1.85
C CYS A 60 9.40 7.60 2.67
N GLY A 61 8.34 7.07 2.04
CA GLY A 61 7.07 6.75 2.69
C GLY A 61 6.38 5.54 2.07
N ILE A 62 5.38 5.00 2.77
CA ILE A 62 4.71 3.75 2.36
C ILE A 62 3.69 3.93 1.23
N GLY A 63 3.15 5.15 1.07
CA GLY A 63 2.16 5.48 0.07
C GLY A 63 2.16 6.98 -0.25
N LYS A 64 1.76 7.32 -1.47
CA LYS A 64 1.67 8.71 -1.94
C LYS A 64 0.61 8.89 -3.01
N SER A 65 0.33 10.14 -3.37
CA SER A 65 -0.40 10.55 -4.57
C SER A 65 0.55 11.29 -5.51
N ASP A 66 0.09 11.65 -6.71
CA ASP A 66 0.88 12.43 -7.66
C ASP A 66 1.13 13.87 -7.22
N PHE A 67 0.41 14.35 -6.20
CA PHE A 67 0.69 15.61 -5.54
C PHE A 67 2.01 15.60 -4.75
N PHE A 68 2.51 14.41 -4.38
CA PHE A 68 3.80 14.24 -3.70
C PHE A 68 4.81 13.50 -4.60
N PRO A 69 5.21 14.07 -5.76
CA PRO A 69 6.01 13.35 -6.73
C PRO A 69 7.38 12.95 -6.19
N ASP A 70 7.93 13.72 -5.24
CA ASP A 70 9.28 13.52 -4.68
C ASP A 70 9.36 12.55 -3.51
N LEU A 71 8.21 12.08 -2.99
CA LEU A 71 8.21 11.04 -1.96
C LEU A 71 8.62 9.70 -2.59
N LEU A 72 9.68 9.09 -2.09
CA LEU A 72 10.10 7.77 -2.55
C LEU A 72 9.27 6.69 -1.88
N LEU A 73 8.68 5.81 -2.68
CA LEU A 73 7.86 4.74 -2.15
C LEU A 73 8.73 3.60 -1.63
N VAL A 74 8.43 3.15 -0.41
CA VAL A 74 9.06 2.00 0.22
C VAL A 74 8.03 0.94 0.58
N PRO A 75 8.41 -0.34 0.62
CA PRO A 75 7.55 -1.40 1.13
C PRO A 75 7.01 -1.09 2.53
N ASN A 76 5.73 -1.38 2.75
CA ASN A 76 5.05 -1.14 4.01
C ASN A 76 5.63 -2.01 5.13
N PHE A 77 5.81 -1.45 6.33
CA PHE A 77 6.28 -2.21 7.49
C PHE A 77 5.31 -3.32 7.93
N HIS A 78 4.02 -3.21 7.56
CA HIS A 78 3.00 -4.23 7.85
C HIS A 78 3.30 -5.60 7.23
N PHE A 79 4.06 -5.68 6.13
CA PHE A 79 4.46 -6.97 5.55
C PHE A 79 5.21 -7.82 6.58
N HIS A 80 6.10 -7.20 7.34
CA HIS A 80 6.87 -7.88 8.37
C HIS A 80 6.06 -8.12 9.64
N MET A 81 5.31 -7.10 10.12
CA MET A 81 4.51 -7.24 11.34
C MET A 81 3.43 -8.32 11.23
N LYS A 82 2.97 -8.63 10.01
CA LYS A 82 1.95 -9.63 9.73
C LYS A 82 2.52 -10.94 9.20
N LEU A 83 3.85 -11.11 9.20
CA LEU A 83 4.56 -12.28 8.68
C LEU A 83 3.98 -12.71 7.31
N TYR A 84 3.95 -11.77 6.36
CA TYR A 84 3.11 -11.89 5.16
C TYR A 84 3.36 -13.18 4.37
N ASP A 85 4.63 -13.52 4.14
CA ASP A 85 4.99 -14.69 3.33
C ASP A 85 4.52 -16.00 4.00
N GLN A 86 4.62 -16.09 5.32
CA GLN A 86 4.18 -17.27 6.08
C GLN A 86 2.67 -17.31 6.29
N THR A 87 2.05 -16.17 6.57
CA THR A 87 0.63 -16.10 6.96
C THR A 87 -0.30 -16.12 5.74
N PHE A 88 0.15 -15.53 4.63
CA PHE A 88 -0.68 -15.32 3.44
C PHE A 88 -0.16 -16.13 2.26
N LEU A 89 1.10 -15.97 1.85
CA LEU A 89 1.60 -16.63 0.64
C LEU A 89 1.71 -18.15 0.82
N ALA A 90 2.27 -18.62 1.94
CA ALA A 90 2.35 -20.05 2.24
C ALA A 90 0.97 -20.70 2.47
N THR A 91 -0.04 -19.90 2.82
CA THR A 91 -1.44 -20.34 3.03
C THR A 91 -2.26 -20.34 1.74
N ILE A 92 -1.70 -19.91 0.59
CA ILE A 92 -2.40 -19.95 -0.71
C ILE A 92 -3.03 -21.32 -1.02
N PRO A 93 -2.35 -22.47 -0.82
CA PRO A 93 -2.96 -23.78 -1.05
C PRO A 93 -4.23 -24.01 -0.23
N GLU A 94 -4.27 -23.50 1.01
CA GLU A 94 -5.44 -23.60 1.88
C GLU A 94 -6.59 -22.70 1.40
N PHE A 95 -6.29 -21.45 1.00
CA PHE A 95 -7.30 -20.56 0.41
C PHE A 95 -7.89 -21.13 -0.88
N ASN A 96 -7.10 -21.92 -1.63
CA ASN A 96 -7.51 -22.51 -2.90
C ASN A 96 -8.26 -23.85 -2.75
N LYS A 97 -8.44 -24.38 -1.53
CA LYS A 97 -9.29 -25.56 -1.28
C LYS A 97 -10.75 -25.33 -1.68
N ILE A 98 -11.22 -24.08 -1.64
CA ILE A 98 -12.54 -23.70 -2.15
C ILE A 98 -12.38 -23.26 -3.59
N ALA A 99 -12.86 -24.11 -4.52
CA ALA A 99 -12.84 -23.81 -5.94
C ALA A 99 -13.69 -22.56 -6.24
N TRP A 100 -13.31 -21.82 -7.28
CA TRP A 100 -13.98 -20.57 -7.68
C TRP A 100 -15.51 -20.71 -7.77
N ARG A 101 -15.99 -21.78 -8.41
CA ARG A 101 -17.42 -22.08 -8.58
C ARG A 101 -18.20 -22.25 -7.27
N ASP A 102 -17.51 -22.66 -6.20
CA ASP A 102 -18.09 -22.93 -4.89
C ASP A 102 -18.04 -21.71 -3.96
N ARG A 103 -17.37 -20.62 -4.40
CA ARG A 103 -17.33 -19.35 -3.66
C ARG A 103 -18.64 -18.58 -3.84
N LYS A 104 -19.04 -17.87 -2.78
CA LYS A 104 -20.26 -17.06 -2.77
C LYS A 104 -20.12 -15.86 -3.73
N PRO A 105 -21.04 -15.61 -4.67
CA PRO A 105 -21.00 -14.47 -5.58
C PRO A 105 -21.45 -13.17 -4.89
N VAL A 106 -20.74 -12.78 -3.83
CA VAL A 106 -21.06 -11.61 -3.01
C VAL A 106 -19.80 -10.79 -2.79
N LEU A 107 -19.91 -9.47 -2.98
CA LEU A 107 -18.88 -8.50 -2.62
C LEU A 107 -18.78 -8.39 -1.11
N PHE A 108 -17.69 -8.95 -0.57
CA PHE A 108 -17.50 -9.08 0.87
C PHE A 108 -16.39 -8.15 1.38
N GLY A 109 -16.61 -7.57 2.56
CA GLY A 109 -15.58 -6.78 3.24
C GLY A 109 -15.90 -6.41 4.67
N ARG A 110 -14.87 -6.36 5.53
CA ARG A 110 -14.99 -5.94 6.93
C ARG A 110 -13.99 -4.85 7.26
N PHE A 111 -14.48 -3.71 7.73
CA PHE A 111 -13.68 -2.50 7.84
C PHE A 111 -13.72 -1.89 9.24
N SER A 112 -12.66 -1.17 9.59
CA SER A 112 -12.67 -0.20 10.69
C SER A 112 -13.11 1.15 10.16
N ARG A 113 -13.70 1.98 11.03
CA ARG A 113 -14.19 3.34 10.72
C ARG A 113 -13.07 4.36 10.57
N TYR A 114 -12.12 4.08 9.68
CA TYR A 114 -11.11 5.06 9.28
C TYR A 114 -11.70 6.08 8.31
N ARG A 115 -11.11 7.27 8.32
CA ARG A 115 -11.37 8.34 7.38
C ARG A 115 -10.08 8.60 6.63
N THR A 116 -10.21 8.84 5.33
CA THR A 116 -9.08 9.20 4.48
C THR A 116 -8.68 10.62 4.77
N ASN A 117 -7.40 10.82 5.05
CA ASN A 117 -6.79 12.12 5.25
C ASN A 117 -6.08 12.52 3.96
N ARG A 118 -6.21 13.78 3.57
CA ARG A 118 -5.59 14.32 2.37
C ARG A 118 -5.27 15.80 2.51
N VAL A 119 -4.42 16.27 1.62
CA VAL A 119 -4.18 17.69 1.41
C VAL A 119 -5.33 18.26 0.59
N SER A 120 -5.83 19.44 0.97
CA SER A 120 -7.02 20.06 0.36
C SER A 120 -6.84 20.36 -1.13
N GLU A 121 -5.60 20.69 -1.50
CA GLU A 121 -5.11 21.06 -2.83
C GLU A 121 -4.75 19.83 -3.69
N ASP A 122 -4.66 18.64 -3.10
CA ASP A 122 -4.33 17.40 -3.81
C ASP A 122 -5.50 16.92 -4.66
N ILE A 123 -5.55 17.34 -5.93
CA ILE A 123 -6.62 16.97 -6.85
C ILE A 123 -6.68 15.47 -7.14
N PHE A 124 -5.57 14.74 -6.99
CA PHE A 124 -5.48 13.32 -7.36
C PHE A 124 -6.18 12.42 -6.34
N THR A 125 -6.23 12.84 -5.08
CA THR A 125 -6.95 12.11 -4.02
C THR A 125 -8.35 12.65 -3.78
N TYR A 126 -8.83 13.56 -4.64
CA TYR A 126 -10.19 14.05 -4.53
C TYR A 126 -11.17 12.92 -4.86
N LYS A 127 -12.23 12.79 -4.05
CA LYS A 127 -13.31 11.84 -4.29
C LYS A 127 -14.65 12.48 -4.03
N ALA A 128 -15.55 12.34 -5.00
CA ALA A 128 -16.96 12.68 -4.87
C ALA A 128 -17.79 11.43 -4.59
N GLY A 129 -18.89 11.59 -3.87
CA GLY A 129 -19.93 10.58 -3.78
C GLY A 129 -20.79 10.52 -5.05
N ALA A 130 -21.83 9.70 -5.00
CA ALA A 130 -22.82 9.56 -6.07
C ALA A 130 -23.32 10.92 -6.56
N LYS A 131 -23.45 11.06 -7.89
CA LYS A 131 -23.90 12.30 -8.57
C LYS A 131 -23.06 13.53 -8.22
N GLY A 132 -21.75 13.36 -8.03
CA GLY A 132 -20.82 14.46 -7.74
C GLY A 132 -20.96 15.06 -6.32
N ARG A 133 -21.67 14.38 -5.41
CA ARG A 133 -21.88 14.91 -4.05
C ARG A 133 -20.55 15.09 -3.31
N ARG A 134 -20.32 16.26 -2.74
CA ARG A 134 -19.18 16.48 -1.84
C ARG A 134 -19.37 15.68 -0.55
N ILE A 135 -18.40 14.81 -0.25
CA ILE A 135 -18.42 13.94 0.93
C ILE A 135 -17.32 14.27 1.95
N CYS A 136 -16.26 14.95 1.52
CA CYS A 136 -15.17 15.37 2.40
C CYS A 136 -15.55 16.62 3.22
N PHE A 137 -15.08 16.70 4.46
CA PHE A 137 -15.29 17.80 5.39
C PHE A 137 -13.95 18.36 5.88
N ASN A 138 -13.97 19.29 6.87
CA ASN A 138 -12.78 19.98 7.38
C ASN A 138 -11.96 20.65 6.27
N GLY A 139 -12.63 21.45 5.43
CA GLY A 139 -11.97 22.11 4.32
C GLY A 139 -11.41 21.14 3.28
N ASN A 140 -12.10 20.03 3.01
CA ASN A 140 -11.71 19.01 2.02
C ASN A 140 -10.53 18.11 2.43
N ARG A 141 -10.11 18.14 3.70
CA ARG A 141 -8.94 17.39 4.21
C ARG A 141 -9.27 16.02 4.79
N THR A 142 -10.53 15.77 5.12
CA THR A 142 -10.96 14.49 5.69
C THR A 142 -12.16 13.94 4.93
N CYS A 143 -12.04 12.74 4.38
CA CYS A 143 -13.05 12.10 3.55
C CYS A 143 -13.53 10.79 4.20
N PRO A 144 -14.84 10.63 4.48
CA PRO A 144 -15.39 9.42 5.09
C PRO A 144 -15.70 8.35 4.04
N LEU A 145 -14.73 7.96 3.21
CA LEU A 145 -14.95 7.09 2.03
C LEU A 145 -15.59 5.75 2.41
N ARG A 146 -15.04 5.06 3.41
CA ARG A 146 -15.60 3.80 3.93
C ARG A 146 -17.03 3.93 4.43
N ASP A 147 -17.29 4.99 5.21
CA ASP A 147 -18.61 5.23 5.78
C ASP A 147 -19.62 5.54 4.68
N TYR A 148 -19.23 6.36 3.69
CA TYR A 148 -20.06 6.65 2.54
C TYR A 148 -20.37 5.39 1.73
N PHE A 149 -19.36 4.60 1.36
CA PHE A 149 -19.56 3.37 0.60
C PHE A 149 -20.49 2.39 1.34
N ILE A 150 -20.19 2.10 2.62
CA ILE A 150 -20.96 1.15 3.43
C ILE A 150 -22.39 1.63 3.69
N ASN A 151 -22.61 2.92 3.95
CA ASN A 151 -23.94 3.43 4.34
C ASN A 151 -24.78 3.92 3.17
N LYS A 152 -24.19 4.16 1.99
CA LYS A 152 -24.90 4.74 0.82
C LYS A 152 -24.87 3.87 -0.42
N ILE A 153 -23.87 3.00 -0.59
CA ILE A 153 -23.71 2.19 -1.81
C ILE A 153 -24.14 0.76 -1.54
N VAL A 154 -23.62 0.12 -0.49
CA VAL A 154 -23.99 -1.25 -0.11
C VAL A 154 -25.52 -1.45 -0.01
N PRO A 155 -26.31 -0.54 0.61
CA PRO A 155 -27.77 -0.73 0.70
C PRO A 155 -28.53 -0.67 -0.63
N LYS A 156 -27.87 -0.25 -1.73
CA LYS A 156 -28.49 -0.26 -3.06
C LYS A 156 -28.59 -1.67 -3.64
N ASP A 157 -27.72 -2.58 -3.21
CA ASP A 157 -27.79 -3.99 -3.57
C ASP A 157 -27.31 -4.87 -2.39
N PRO A 158 -28.14 -5.01 -1.35
CA PRO A 158 -27.81 -5.80 -0.17
C PRO A 158 -27.76 -7.30 -0.45
N THR A 159 -28.22 -7.74 -1.62
CA THR A 159 -28.20 -9.15 -2.02
C THR A 159 -26.84 -9.57 -2.55
N ARG A 160 -26.17 -8.69 -3.28
CA ARG A 160 -24.83 -8.92 -3.86
C ARG A 160 -23.70 -8.29 -3.07
N MET A 161 -23.98 -7.43 -2.08
CA MET A 161 -22.95 -6.78 -1.27
C MET A 161 -23.14 -7.05 0.24
N ASP A 162 -22.12 -7.64 0.86
CA ASP A 162 -21.98 -7.78 2.31
C ASP A 162 -20.68 -7.10 2.76
N VAL A 163 -20.73 -5.77 2.81
CA VAL A 163 -19.61 -4.93 3.27
C VAL A 163 -20.04 -4.12 4.49
N SER A 164 -19.33 -4.26 5.62
CA SER A 164 -19.74 -3.62 6.86
C SER A 164 -18.59 -3.30 7.83
N PHE A 165 -18.92 -2.55 8.88
CA PHE A 165 -18.03 -2.29 10.02
C PHE A 165 -18.11 -3.35 11.12
N ILE A 166 -19.05 -4.31 11.02
CA ILE A 166 -19.40 -5.20 12.13
C ILE A 166 -18.71 -6.55 11.97
N GLY A 167 -18.09 -7.01 13.04
CA GLY A 167 -17.53 -8.36 13.15
C GLY A 167 -16.17 -8.46 12.47
N ARG A 168 -15.14 -8.68 13.28
CA ARG A 168 -13.83 -9.09 12.76
C ARG A 168 -13.96 -10.50 12.19
N VAL A 169 -13.63 -10.64 10.90
CA VAL A 169 -13.67 -11.93 10.20
C VAL A 169 -12.24 -12.31 9.81
N SER A 170 -11.90 -13.60 9.90
CA SER A 170 -10.58 -14.11 9.51
C SER A 170 -10.38 -14.06 8.00
N MET A 171 -9.13 -14.00 7.54
CA MET A 171 -8.81 -13.99 6.11
C MET A 171 -9.20 -15.30 5.42
N MET A 172 -9.13 -16.42 6.14
CA MET A 172 -9.69 -17.70 5.66
C MET A 172 -11.17 -17.57 5.30
N ARG A 173 -12.00 -16.97 6.17
CA ARG A 173 -13.42 -16.76 5.86
C ARG A 173 -13.65 -15.78 4.70
N HIS A 174 -12.73 -14.84 4.44
CA HIS A 174 -12.83 -13.97 3.25
C HIS A 174 -12.64 -14.79 1.97
N SER A 175 -11.80 -15.82 1.95
CA SER A 175 -11.58 -16.67 0.75
C SER A 175 -12.84 -17.43 0.27
N HIS A 176 -13.91 -17.49 1.08
CA HIS A 176 -15.17 -18.14 0.72
C HIS A 176 -16.03 -17.29 -0.25
N TYR A 177 -15.64 -16.05 -0.53
CA TYR A 177 -16.38 -15.10 -1.36
C TYR A 177 -15.64 -14.88 -2.68
N LYS A 178 -16.37 -14.79 -3.79
CA LYS A 178 -15.79 -14.51 -5.11
C LYS A 178 -15.20 -13.11 -5.16
N TYR A 179 -15.86 -12.13 -4.55
CA TYR A 179 -15.53 -10.71 -4.70
C TYR A 179 -15.14 -10.12 -3.33
N LEU A 180 -14.00 -9.42 -3.27
CA LEU A 180 -13.50 -8.81 -2.04
C LEU A 180 -13.32 -7.31 -2.19
N ALA A 181 -14.02 -6.53 -1.37
CA ALA A 181 -13.91 -5.08 -1.36
C ALA A 181 -12.60 -4.65 -0.68
N HIS A 182 -11.93 -3.68 -1.30
CA HIS A 182 -10.79 -2.98 -0.77
C HIS A 182 -11.05 -1.47 -0.79
N LEU A 183 -11.15 -0.89 0.40
CA LEU A 183 -11.32 0.55 0.64
C LEU A 183 -10.13 1.07 1.44
N ASP A 184 -9.59 2.22 1.07
CA ASP A 184 -8.43 2.78 1.72
C ASP A 184 -8.72 3.27 3.15
N GLY A 185 -7.65 3.46 3.92
CA GLY A 185 -7.71 3.85 5.33
C GLY A 185 -7.51 5.35 5.48
N GLN A 186 -6.56 5.74 6.34
CA GLN A 186 -6.12 7.13 6.43
C GLN A 186 -5.35 7.57 5.19
N GLY A 187 -4.47 6.71 4.68
CA GLY A 187 -3.92 6.75 3.32
C GLY A 187 -4.17 5.40 2.66
N ILE A 188 -3.13 4.77 2.11
CA ILE A 188 -3.23 3.40 1.59
C ILE A 188 -3.59 2.37 2.68
N SER A 189 -4.21 1.25 2.30
CA SER A 189 -4.40 0.11 3.20
C SER A 189 -3.49 -1.08 2.88
N SER A 190 -2.73 -1.55 3.89
CA SER A 190 -1.96 -2.82 3.83
C SER A 190 -2.83 -4.08 3.78
N ARG A 191 -4.14 -3.92 3.57
CA ARG A 191 -5.06 -5.03 3.36
C ARG A 191 -5.02 -5.51 1.91
N LEU A 192 -4.69 -4.64 0.95
CA LEU A 192 -4.70 -5.01 -0.47
C LEU A 192 -3.84 -6.25 -0.74
N GLU A 193 -2.60 -6.24 -0.26
CA GLU A 193 -1.68 -7.38 -0.41
C GLU A 193 -2.23 -8.69 0.17
N GLN A 194 -3.02 -8.63 1.25
CA GLN A 194 -3.64 -9.81 1.85
C GLN A 194 -4.80 -10.33 1.01
N LEU A 195 -5.61 -9.44 0.44
CA LEU A 195 -6.76 -9.84 -0.35
C LEU A 195 -6.34 -10.48 -1.67
N LEU A 196 -5.27 -9.96 -2.30
CA LEU A 196 -4.71 -10.51 -3.53
C LEU A 196 -4.30 -11.98 -3.35
N SER A 197 -3.81 -12.40 -2.18
CA SER A 197 -3.40 -13.79 -1.95
C SER A 197 -4.56 -14.78 -1.77
N LEU A 198 -5.81 -14.33 -1.65
CA LEU A 198 -6.94 -15.22 -1.29
C LEU A 198 -7.56 -15.97 -2.48
N GLY A 199 -7.16 -15.65 -3.71
CA GLY A 199 -7.73 -16.25 -4.92
C GLY A 199 -9.15 -15.78 -5.24
N SER A 200 -9.59 -14.70 -4.58
CA SER A 200 -10.84 -13.99 -4.87
C SER A 200 -10.55 -12.78 -5.75
N LEU A 201 -11.54 -12.35 -6.53
CA LEU A 201 -11.45 -11.13 -7.33
C LEU A 201 -11.51 -9.92 -6.40
N VAL A 202 -10.44 -9.12 -6.37
CA VAL A 202 -10.37 -7.92 -5.54
C VAL A 202 -10.99 -6.73 -6.27
N PHE A 203 -11.97 -6.10 -5.64
CA PHE A 203 -12.56 -4.84 -6.04
C PHE A 203 -11.86 -3.74 -5.23
N LYS A 204 -11.02 -2.94 -5.88
CA LYS A 204 -10.20 -1.91 -5.26
C LYS A 204 -10.75 -0.53 -5.57
N GLU A 205 -10.98 0.30 -4.54
CA GLU A 205 -11.30 1.70 -4.80
C GLU A 205 -10.09 2.40 -5.46
N ALA A 206 -10.36 3.20 -6.49
CA ALA A 206 -9.40 4.14 -7.02
C ALA A 206 -9.42 5.37 -6.10
N SER A 207 -8.46 5.51 -5.19
CA SER A 207 -8.41 6.61 -4.20
C SER A 207 -7.44 7.74 -4.57
N GLY A 208 -6.63 7.55 -5.62
CA GLY A 208 -5.48 8.39 -5.94
C GLY A 208 -4.22 8.10 -5.12
N TYR A 209 -4.35 7.43 -3.98
CA TYR A 209 -3.22 6.93 -3.22
C TYR A 209 -2.69 5.61 -3.78
N TYR A 210 -1.36 5.48 -3.81
CA TYR A 210 -0.70 4.29 -4.31
C TYR A 210 0.56 3.93 -3.53
N ALA A 211 0.80 2.62 -3.41
CA ALA A 211 2.04 2.05 -2.87
C ALA A 211 3.03 1.73 -4.00
N TYR A 212 4.26 1.32 -3.62
CA TYR A 212 5.38 1.10 -4.53
C TYR A 212 5.11 0.15 -5.70
N TYR A 213 4.16 -0.78 -5.56
CA TYR A 213 3.84 -1.80 -6.58
C TYR A 213 2.56 -1.51 -7.36
N TYR A 214 1.74 -0.55 -6.93
CA TYR A 214 0.39 -0.40 -7.47
C TYR A 214 0.42 -0.11 -8.97
N ARG A 215 1.26 0.83 -9.40
CA ARG A 215 1.33 1.26 -10.81
C ARG A 215 2.06 0.31 -11.73
N SER A 216 2.95 -0.51 -11.19
CA SER A 216 3.76 -1.43 -11.99
C SER A 216 3.14 -2.82 -12.11
N LEU A 217 2.36 -3.22 -11.11
CA LEU A 217 1.80 -4.57 -11.05
C LEU A 217 0.28 -4.61 -11.19
N LEU A 218 -0.45 -3.60 -10.74
CA LEU A 218 -1.91 -3.67 -10.68
C LEU A 218 -2.55 -3.04 -11.91
N GLN A 219 -3.54 -3.74 -12.47
CA GLN A 219 -4.25 -3.30 -13.65
C GLN A 219 -5.72 -3.77 -13.62
N HIS A 220 -6.62 -2.82 -13.90
CA HIS A 220 -8.06 -3.03 -13.99
C HIS A 220 -8.40 -4.15 -15.00
N ARG A 221 -9.22 -5.12 -14.57
CA ARG A 221 -9.65 -6.33 -15.30
C ARG A 221 -8.51 -7.23 -15.79
N VAL A 222 -7.31 -7.10 -15.22
CA VAL A 222 -6.20 -8.03 -15.47
C VAL A 222 -5.86 -8.81 -14.21
N ASN A 223 -5.75 -8.14 -13.07
CA ASN A 223 -5.43 -8.77 -11.79
C ASN A 223 -6.23 -8.25 -10.59
N LEU A 224 -7.04 -7.22 -10.81
CA LEU A 224 -8.05 -6.72 -9.90
C LEU A 224 -9.10 -5.94 -10.71
N VAL A 225 -10.19 -5.56 -10.07
CA VAL A 225 -11.18 -4.63 -10.61
C VAL A 225 -11.10 -3.34 -9.81
N GLU A 226 -10.87 -2.22 -10.50
CA GLU A 226 -10.96 -0.90 -9.88
C GLU A 226 -12.39 -0.37 -9.94
N PHE A 227 -12.85 0.29 -8.89
CA PHE A 227 -14.14 1.00 -8.86
C PHE A 227 -13.96 2.35 -8.14
N TRP A 228 -15.00 3.18 -8.12
CA TRP A 228 -14.96 4.56 -7.67
C TRP A 228 -13.92 5.39 -8.43
N ARG A 229 -13.85 5.18 -9.75
CA ARG A 229 -12.89 5.87 -10.63
C ARG A 229 -13.33 7.32 -10.88
N ASP A 230 -12.35 8.19 -11.16
CA ASP A 230 -12.61 9.64 -11.31
C ASP A 230 -13.20 10.02 -12.66
N ASP A 231 -13.03 9.17 -13.67
CA ASP A 231 -13.57 9.32 -15.03
C ASP A 231 -15.03 8.85 -15.14
N GLU A 232 -15.59 8.27 -14.08
CA GLU A 232 -16.94 7.71 -14.07
C GLU A 232 -17.97 8.72 -13.54
N VAL A 233 -19.00 8.98 -14.35
CA VAL A 233 -20.12 9.89 -14.02
C VAL A 233 -20.88 9.40 -12.77
N ASP A 234 -20.94 8.08 -12.59
CA ASP A 234 -21.68 7.40 -11.53
C ASP A 234 -20.95 7.44 -10.16
N GLY A 235 -19.68 7.85 -10.15
CA GLY A 235 -18.84 7.83 -8.96
C GLY A 235 -18.78 6.43 -8.34
N PRO A 236 -19.06 6.26 -7.04
CA PRO A 236 -18.98 4.95 -6.38
C PRO A 236 -20.10 3.96 -6.75
N GLU A 237 -21.09 4.37 -7.55
CA GLU A 237 -22.12 3.45 -8.06
C GLU A 237 -21.61 2.57 -9.20
N ASP A 238 -20.45 2.90 -9.78
CA ASP A 238 -19.79 2.09 -10.79
C ASP A 238 -19.51 0.65 -10.34
N VAL A 239 -19.38 0.42 -9.02
CA VAL A 239 -19.25 -0.92 -8.42
C VAL A 239 -20.37 -1.86 -8.83
N LEU A 240 -21.59 -1.36 -9.05
CA LEU A 240 -22.72 -2.18 -9.49
C LEU A 240 -22.49 -2.70 -10.91
N ARG A 241 -22.01 -1.84 -11.81
CA ARG A 241 -21.67 -2.23 -13.19
C ARG A 241 -20.50 -3.21 -13.22
N GLU A 242 -19.51 -3.01 -12.35
CA GLU A 242 -18.38 -3.94 -12.25
C GLU A 242 -18.81 -5.31 -11.70
N LEU A 243 -19.81 -5.36 -10.80
CA LEU A 243 -20.42 -6.61 -10.37
C LEU A 243 -21.21 -7.28 -11.50
N ASP A 244 -22.00 -6.51 -12.25
CA ASP A 244 -22.72 -7.01 -13.43
C ASP A 244 -21.75 -7.61 -14.46
N TRP A 245 -20.61 -6.94 -14.71
CA TRP A 245 -19.55 -7.46 -15.58
C TRP A 245 -18.96 -8.77 -15.04
N ALA A 246 -18.64 -8.83 -13.74
CA ALA A 246 -18.02 -10.01 -13.14
C ALA A 246 -18.97 -11.23 -13.17
N GLU A 247 -20.27 -11.02 -12.99
CA GLU A 247 -21.29 -12.08 -13.08
C GLU A 247 -21.51 -12.54 -14.52
N ALA A 248 -21.57 -11.62 -15.48
CA ALA A 248 -21.73 -11.95 -16.90
C ALA A 248 -20.49 -12.65 -17.48
N ASN A 249 -19.30 -12.43 -16.89
CA ASN A 249 -18.02 -12.96 -17.36
C ASN A 249 -17.32 -13.79 -16.26
N ASP A 250 -18.04 -14.73 -15.63
CA ASP A 250 -17.56 -15.46 -14.43
C ASP A 250 -16.20 -16.16 -14.65
N GLU A 251 -15.98 -16.75 -15.83
CA GLU A 251 -14.68 -17.37 -16.16
C GLU A 251 -13.56 -16.35 -16.29
N GLU A 252 -13.85 -15.17 -16.83
CA GLU A 252 -12.87 -14.08 -16.93
C GLU A 252 -12.59 -13.50 -15.54
N ALA A 253 -13.61 -13.29 -14.72
CA ALA A 253 -13.48 -12.89 -13.33
C ALA A 253 -12.59 -13.86 -12.53
N ALA A 254 -12.76 -15.18 -12.76
CA ALA A 254 -11.90 -16.21 -12.17
C ALA A 254 -10.44 -16.08 -12.62
N ARG A 255 -10.19 -15.82 -13.92
CA ARG A 255 -8.84 -15.60 -14.45
C ARG A 255 -8.18 -14.36 -13.85
N VAL A 256 -8.93 -13.26 -13.72
CA VAL A 256 -8.44 -12.02 -13.08
C VAL A 256 -8.11 -12.25 -11.61
N ALA A 257 -8.95 -12.98 -10.88
CA ALA A 257 -8.68 -13.35 -9.49
C ALA A 257 -7.42 -14.21 -9.35
N ALA A 258 -7.25 -15.21 -10.22
CA ALA A 258 -6.07 -16.07 -10.24
C ALA A 258 -4.79 -15.28 -10.57
N GLU A 259 -4.85 -14.34 -11.51
CA GLU A 259 -3.72 -13.48 -11.85
C GLU A 259 -3.35 -12.53 -10.70
N GLY A 260 -4.33 -11.99 -9.98
CA GLY A 260 -4.10 -11.24 -8.74
C GLY A 260 -3.32 -12.04 -7.69
N GLN A 261 -3.73 -13.29 -7.46
CA GLN A 261 -3.04 -14.21 -6.54
C GLN A 261 -1.64 -14.58 -7.04
N ARG A 262 -1.48 -14.82 -8.35
CA ARG A 262 -0.19 -15.13 -8.97
C ARG A 262 0.79 -13.97 -8.82
N ILE A 263 0.36 -12.73 -9.07
CA ILE A 263 1.20 -11.53 -8.91
C ILE A 263 1.65 -11.37 -7.46
N ALA A 264 0.74 -11.57 -6.49
CA ALA A 264 1.10 -11.53 -5.08
C ALA A 264 2.16 -12.59 -4.73
N ALA A 265 1.95 -13.84 -5.14
CA ALA A 265 2.86 -14.95 -4.90
C ALA A 265 4.22 -14.80 -5.61
N THR A 266 4.26 -14.09 -6.74
CA THR A 266 5.48 -13.93 -7.55
C THR A 266 6.30 -12.72 -7.10
N TYR A 267 5.65 -11.57 -6.92
CA TYR A 267 6.34 -10.29 -6.81
C TYR A 267 6.24 -9.66 -5.41
N LEU A 268 5.20 -9.97 -4.64
CA LEU A 268 5.01 -9.43 -3.29
C LEU A 268 5.61 -10.34 -2.20
N THR A 269 6.61 -11.14 -2.55
CA THR A 269 7.43 -11.94 -1.62
C THR A 269 8.46 -11.06 -0.94
N GLY A 270 9.08 -11.51 0.16
CA GLY A 270 10.17 -10.71 0.71
C GLY A 270 11.41 -10.72 -0.13
N ASN A 271 11.65 -11.76 -0.92
CA ASN A 271 12.71 -11.70 -1.93
C ASN A 271 12.43 -10.57 -2.94
N GLY A 272 11.17 -10.40 -3.35
CA GLY A 272 10.73 -9.27 -4.18
C GLY A 272 10.95 -7.92 -3.50
N ARG A 273 10.61 -7.80 -2.21
CA ARG A 273 10.83 -6.57 -1.42
C ARG A 273 12.31 -6.28 -1.19
N THR A 274 13.11 -7.29 -0.84
CA THR A 274 14.56 -7.20 -0.70
C THR A 274 15.19 -6.75 -2.01
N CYS A 275 14.74 -7.30 -3.15
CA CYS A 275 15.16 -6.83 -4.48
C CYS A 275 14.79 -5.36 -4.72
N TYR A 276 13.57 -4.94 -4.37
CA TYR A 276 13.12 -3.56 -4.50
C TYR A 276 14.00 -2.57 -3.71
N TRP A 277 14.38 -2.95 -2.49
CA TRP A 277 15.29 -2.15 -1.66
C TRP A 277 16.73 -2.14 -2.20
N TYR A 278 17.25 -3.30 -2.58
CA TYR A 278 18.67 -3.52 -2.81
C TYR A 278 19.17 -3.10 -4.19
N ARG A 279 18.50 -3.45 -5.29
CA ARG A 279 19.25 -3.80 -6.52
C ARG A 279 19.84 -2.65 -7.37
N ASN A 280 21.01 -2.96 -7.94
CA ASN A 280 21.92 -2.24 -8.82
C ASN A 280 21.68 -2.53 -10.35
N GLN A 281 21.74 -1.47 -11.17
CA GLN A 281 22.15 -1.34 -12.59
C GLN A 281 21.79 -2.32 -13.74
N LEU A 282 20.96 -3.35 -13.61
CA LEU A 282 20.54 -4.16 -14.79
C LEU A 282 19.01 -4.29 -14.88
N ARG A 283 18.43 -3.45 -15.77
CA ARG A 283 17.03 -3.41 -16.26
C ARG A 283 15.95 -2.90 -15.28
N HIS A 284 15.79 -1.58 -15.29
CA HIS A 284 14.56 -0.76 -15.22
C HIS A 284 13.49 -0.87 -14.11
N THR A 285 13.52 -1.83 -13.16
CA THR A 285 12.33 -2.04 -12.30
C THR A 285 12.54 -2.03 -10.77
N CYS A 286 13.76 -1.91 -10.24
CA CYS A 286 14.00 -1.79 -8.78
C CYS A 286 15.07 -0.70 -8.50
N ARG A 287 14.75 0.31 -7.67
CA ARG A 287 15.34 1.65 -7.83
C ARG A 287 15.94 2.29 -6.58
N LEU A 288 15.77 1.75 -5.37
CA LEU A 288 15.89 2.64 -4.23
C LEU A 288 17.35 2.95 -3.84
N MET A 289 18.13 2.04 -3.24
CA MET A 289 19.42 2.44 -2.65
C MET A 289 20.51 2.80 -3.69
N HIS A 290 20.73 1.97 -4.71
CA HIS A 290 21.71 2.30 -5.76
C HIS A 290 21.23 3.40 -6.70
N GLY A 291 19.92 3.47 -6.98
CA GLY A 291 19.35 4.58 -7.74
C GLY A 291 19.54 5.89 -6.99
N LEU A 292 19.27 5.92 -5.68
CA LEU A 292 19.56 7.06 -4.81
C LEU A 292 21.03 7.45 -4.87
N ARG A 293 21.98 6.53 -4.70
CA ARG A 293 23.42 6.87 -4.81
C ARG A 293 23.81 7.40 -6.19
N SER A 294 23.22 6.87 -7.27
CA SER A 294 23.54 7.32 -8.63
C SER A 294 22.96 8.70 -8.96
N VAL A 295 21.83 9.06 -8.34
CA VAL A 295 21.10 10.32 -8.57
C VAL A 295 21.55 11.41 -7.60
N LEU A 296 21.81 11.04 -6.35
CA LEU A 296 22.39 11.92 -5.35
C LEU A 296 23.90 11.99 -5.59
N SER A 297 24.36 13.06 -6.22
CA SER A 297 25.80 13.37 -6.42
C SER A 297 26.53 13.69 -5.11
N TYR A 298 26.21 13.01 -4.02
CA TYR A 298 26.68 13.27 -2.67
C TYR A 298 26.93 11.95 -1.93
N THR A 299 28.08 11.85 -1.25
CA THR A 299 28.40 10.72 -0.36
C THR A 299 28.20 11.17 1.08
N PRO A 300 27.28 10.55 1.84
CA PRO A 300 27.03 10.95 3.22
C PRO A 300 28.25 10.72 4.10
N LEU A 301 28.67 11.75 4.83
CA LEU A 301 29.69 11.65 5.85
C LEU A 301 29.04 11.52 7.22
N LEU A 302 29.38 10.47 7.98
CA LEU A 302 28.83 10.22 9.32
C LEU A 302 29.04 11.42 10.27
N SER A 303 30.11 12.19 10.06
CA SER A 303 30.42 13.41 10.81
C SER A 303 29.34 14.49 10.75
N GLN A 304 28.42 14.43 9.77
CA GLN A 304 27.27 15.33 9.70
C GLN A 304 26.20 15.03 10.75
N TRP A 305 26.24 13.85 11.36
CA TRP A 305 25.30 13.43 12.39
C TRP A 305 26.05 12.92 13.62
N PRO A 306 26.54 13.83 14.49
CA PRO A 306 27.27 13.44 15.71
C PRO A 306 26.44 12.55 16.65
N GLU A 307 25.11 12.65 16.59
CA GLU A 307 24.17 11.85 17.37
C GLU A 307 23.78 10.52 16.70
N ALA A 308 24.31 10.22 15.50
CA ALA A 308 23.98 8.99 14.81
C ALA A 308 24.44 7.77 15.61
N GLN A 309 23.54 6.79 15.72
CA GLN A 309 23.81 5.53 16.39
C GLN A 309 23.76 4.38 15.37
N PRO A 310 24.68 3.40 15.46
CA PRO A 310 24.56 2.15 14.72
C PRO A 310 23.17 1.53 14.90
N LEU A 311 22.54 1.14 13.79
CA LEU A 311 21.18 0.60 13.81
C LEU A 311 21.07 -0.63 14.73
N ARG A 312 22.10 -1.47 14.76
CA ARG A 312 22.17 -2.63 15.65
C ARG A 312 22.03 -2.24 17.12
N LEU A 313 22.71 -1.18 17.57
CA LEU A 313 22.61 -0.68 18.95
C LEU A 313 21.22 -0.13 19.23
N VAL A 314 20.63 0.63 18.29
CA VAL A 314 19.25 1.13 18.44
C VAL A 314 18.26 -0.02 18.62
N VAL A 315 18.42 -1.08 17.84
CA VAL A 315 17.55 -2.26 17.91
C VAL A 315 17.77 -3.05 19.19
N GLU A 316 19.03 -3.32 19.57
CA GLU A 316 19.37 -4.08 20.76
C GLU A 316 19.01 -3.34 22.06
N GLN A 317 19.10 -2.00 22.10
CA GLN A 317 18.83 -1.24 23.31
C GLN A 317 17.36 -0.82 23.44
N LYS A 318 16.76 -0.28 22.37
CA LYS A 318 15.42 0.35 22.45
C LYS A 318 14.25 -0.58 22.15
N LEU A 319 14.45 -1.70 21.45
CA LEU A 319 13.35 -2.64 21.17
C LEU A 319 13.18 -3.71 22.25
N LEU A 320 14.18 -3.96 23.10
CA LEU A 320 13.99 -4.83 24.28
C LEU A 320 12.96 -4.27 25.26
N GLU A 321 12.72 -2.96 25.23
CA GLU A 321 11.72 -2.26 26.04
C GLU A 321 10.30 -2.34 25.44
N THR A 322 10.13 -2.89 24.23
CA THR A 322 8.79 -3.04 23.62
C THR A 322 8.06 -4.30 24.14
N PRO A 323 6.71 -4.27 24.25
CA PRO A 323 5.94 -5.45 24.68
C PRO A 323 6.26 -6.67 23.80
N GLY A 324 6.79 -7.74 24.41
CA GLY A 324 7.26 -8.96 23.73
C GLY A 324 8.79 -9.10 23.63
N GLY A 325 9.56 -8.07 24.00
CA GLY A 325 11.01 -8.16 24.26
C GLY A 325 11.84 -8.79 23.13
N LYS A 326 12.86 -9.55 23.52
CA LYS A 326 13.82 -10.20 22.60
C LYS A 326 13.18 -11.30 21.73
N GLU A 327 12.17 -12.00 22.24
CA GLU A 327 11.51 -13.12 21.54
C GLU A 327 10.83 -12.68 20.24
N VAL A 328 10.24 -11.48 20.23
CA VAL A 328 9.65 -10.91 19.01
C VAL A 328 10.73 -10.63 17.97
N TYR A 329 12.00 -10.41 18.37
CA TYR A 329 13.13 -10.20 17.48
C TYR A 329 13.78 -11.50 17.00
N ASP A 330 13.89 -12.50 17.87
CA ASP A 330 14.44 -13.81 17.54
C ASP A 330 13.47 -14.66 16.69
N ALA A 331 12.20 -14.25 16.61
CA ALA A 331 11.23 -14.81 15.66
C ALA A 331 11.80 -14.76 14.23
N PRO A 332 11.71 -15.86 13.46
CA PRO A 332 12.34 -15.96 12.14
C PRO A 332 11.98 -14.77 11.26
N TRP A 333 13.00 -13.98 10.92
CA TRP A 333 12.87 -12.96 9.89
C TRP A 333 12.76 -13.69 8.55
N ALA A 334 11.53 -13.89 8.08
CA ALA A 334 11.29 -14.31 6.72
C ALA A 334 11.24 -13.05 5.85
N PRO A 335 12.04 -12.96 4.77
CA PRO A 335 11.59 -12.21 3.62
C PRO A 335 10.26 -12.82 3.17
#